data_AF-A0A963HVU1-F1
#
_entry.id   AF-A0A963HVU1-F1
#
_cell.length_a   1.000
_cell.length_b   1.000
_cell.length_c   1.000
_cell.angle_alpha   90.00
_cell.angle_beta   90.00
_cell.angle_gamma   90.00
#
_symmetry.space_group_name_H-M   'P 1'
#
loop_
_entity.id
_entity.type
_entity.pdbx_description
1 polymer ?
#
loop_
_entity_poly.entity_id
_entity_poly.type
_entity_poly.pdbx_seq_one_letter_code
_entity_poly.pdbx_strand_id
1 'polypeptide(L)'
;MAVLGTDADQLRQYIESFYAFAHVPLTWKLHPNEAVADVFGTMLNEAARCSRAIGWVPPPPGGRATISWIVMKLGNGMFNHYKSQTSLSCARAVIAKWGTQLRLASMGVACQEARAWA
;
A
#
# COMPACT_ATOMS: atom_id res chain seq x y z
N MET A 1 -23.39 -8.43 0.95
CA MET A 1 -23.01 -7.87 2.26
C MET A 1 -21.51 -8.12 2.42
N ALA A 2 -20.70 -7.04 2.40
CA ALA A 2 -19.25 -7.11 2.34
C ALA A 2 -18.66 -7.54 3.68
N VAL A 3 -17.70 -8.47 3.63
CA VAL A 3 -17.01 -9.06 4.78
C VAL A 3 -15.90 -8.08 5.22
N LEU A 4 -16.28 -7.05 5.98
CA LEU A 4 -15.37 -5.97 6.41
C LEU A 4 -14.28 -6.43 7.42
N GLY A 5 -14.39 -7.63 7.97
CA GLY A 5 -13.42 -8.17 8.94
C GLY A 5 -12.19 -8.85 8.32
N THR A 6 -12.21 -9.25 7.05
CA THR A 6 -11.06 -9.96 6.43
C THR A 6 -10.22 -9.07 5.55
N ASP A 7 -10.86 -8.17 4.79
CA ASP A 7 -10.18 -7.32 3.82
C ASP A 7 -9.26 -6.29 4.50
N ALA A 8 -9.71 -5.75 5.63
CA ALA A 8 -8.94 -4.80 6.43
C ALA A 8 -7.69 -5.45 7.03
N ASP A 9 -7.81 -6.69 7.55
CA ASP A 9 -6.67 -7.46 8.03
C ASP A 9 -5.71 -7.85 6.90
N GLN A 10 -6.22 -8.18 5.71
CA GLN A 10 -5.38 -8.42 4.53
C GLN A 10 -4.61 -7.16 4.12
N LEU A 11 -5.27 -5.99 4.10
CA LEU A 11 -4.60 -4.71 3.84
C LEU A 11 -3.48 -4.46 4.87
N ARG A 12 -3.73 -4.72 6.16
CA ARG A 12 -2.71 -4.62 7.19
C ARG A 12 -1.51 -5.52 6.89
N GLN A 13 -1.76 -6.79 6.56
CA GLN A 13 -0.71 -7.75 6.22
C GLN A 13 0.11 -7.32 5.01
N TYR A 14 -0.52 -6.73 3.98
CA TYR A 14 0.20 -6.23 2.81
C TYR A 14 1.10 -5.03 3.14
N ILE A 15 0.61 -4.12 3.98
CA ILE A 15 1.40 -2.97 4.44
C ILE A 15 2.58 -3.44 5.28
N GLU A 16 2.34 -4.31 6.27
CA GLU A 16 3.39 -4.89 7.11
C GLU A 16 4.43 -5.62 6.26
N SER A 17 4.00 -6.38 5.26
CA SER A 17 4.89 -7.08 4.32
C SER A 17 5.74 -6.12 3.48
N PHE A 18 5.15 -5.00 3.04
CA PHE A 18 5.88 -3.97 2.29
C PHE A 18 6.95 -3.29 3.14
N TYR A 19 6.64 -2.96 4.40
CA TYR A 19 7.60 -2.41 5.35
C TYR A 19 8.71 -3.40 5.71
N ALA A 20 8.34 -4.66 5.97
CA ALA A 20 9.29 -5.73 6.22
C ALA A 20 10.23 -5.93 5.03
N PHE A 21 9.70 -5.91 3.81
CA PHE A 21 10.49 -6.00 2.58
C PHE A 21 11.50 -4.85 2.46
N ALA A 22 11.13 -3.63 2.82
CA ALA A 22 12.03 -2.47 2.80
C ALA A 22 13.03 -2.44 3.98
N HIS A 23 12.95 -3.42 4.90
CA HIS A 23 13.66 -3.43 6.17
C HIS A 23 13.43 -2.13 6.97
N VAL A 24 12.20 -1.59 6.92
CA VAL A 24 11.79 -0.42 7.70
C VAL A 24 10.85 -0.91 8.81
N PRO A 25 11.19 -0.74 10.10
CA PRO A 25 10.31 -1.17 11.18
C PRO A 25 9.05 -0.28 11.21
N LEU A 26 7.88 -0.92 11.29
CA LEU A 26 6.62 -0.23 11.55
C LEU A 26 6.54 0.04 13.07
N THR A 27 6.63 1.30 13.48
CA THR A 27 6.73 1.67 14.91
C THR A 27 5.39 2.03 15.56
N TRP A 28 4.28 1.99 14.81
CA TRP A 28 2.96 2.39 15.29
C TRP A 28 1.91 1.32 14.97
N LYS A 29 0.77 1.37 15.70
CA LYS A 29 -0.39 0.54 15.42
C LYS A 29 -1.10 1.06 14.18
N LEU A 30 -1.12 0.26 13.13
CA LEU A 30 -1.85 0.56 11.90
C LEU A 30 -3.32 0.17 12.08
N HIS A 31 -4.23 1.13 11.94
CA HIS A 31 -5.65 0.84 11.77
C HIS A 31 -6.03 0.94 10.29
N PRO A 32 -6.27 -0.20 9.62
CA PRO A 32 -6.67 -0.22 8.22
C PRO A 32 -8.04 0.45 8.05
N ASN A 33 -8.13 1.37 7.09
CA ASN A 33 -9.34 2.06 6.68
C ASN A 33 -9.22 2.48 5.20
N GLU A 34 -10.27 3.06 4.63
CA GLU A 34 -10.25 3.47 3.20
C GLU A 34 -9.21 4.55 2.89
N ALA A 35 -8.89 5.44 3.82
CA ALA A 35 -7.83 6.44 3.61
C ALA A 35 -6.44 5.78 3.60
N VAL A 36 -6.22 4.76 4.44
CA VAL A 36 -5.00 3.96 4.44
C VAL A 36 -4.89 3.19 3.13
N ALA A 37 -5.98 2.64 2.61
CA ALA A 37 -6.01 2.00 1.30
C ALA A 37 -5.61 2.98 0.19
N ASP A 38 -6.12 4.20 0.20
CA ASP A 38 -5.83 5.18 -0.83
C ASP A 38 -4.35 5.61 -0.83
N VAL A 39 -3.80 5.91 0.34
CA VAL A 39 -2.38 6.23 0.51
C VAL A 39 -1.51 5.03 0.12
N PHE A 40 -1.85 3.83 0.60
CA PHE A 40 -1.07 2.64 0.28
C PHE A 40 -1.12 2.30 -1.20
N GLY A 41 -2.26 2.48 -1.85
CA GLY A 41 -2.36 2.38 -3.30
C GLY A 41 -1.40 3.34 -3.99
N THR A 42 -1.39 4.61 -3.58
CA THR A 42 -0.47 5.62 -4.15
C THR A 42 0.99 5.20 -3.97
N MET A 43 1.33 4.64 -2.81
CA MET A 43 2.65 4.04 -2.57
C MET A 43 2.96 2.90 -3.54
N LEU A 44 2.00 2.01 -3.82
CA LEU A 44 2.17 0.93 -4.79
C LEU A 44 2.40 1.47 -6.21
N ASN A 45 1.70 2.54 -6.61
CA ASN A 45 1.92 3.19 -7.91
C ASN A 45 3.33 3.76 -8.04
N GLU A 46 3.79 4.49 -7.03
CA GLU A 46 5.14 5.05 -7.06
C GLU A 46 6.19 3.95 -7.02
N ALA A 47 5.96 2.91 -6.22
CA ALA A 47 6.82 1.75 -6.20
C ALA A 47 6.84 1.03 -7.55
N ALA A 48 5.71 0.91 -8.24
CA ALA A 48 5.61 0.33 -9.58
C ALA A 48 6.47 1.08 -10.62
N ARG A 49 6.59 2.41 -10.50
CA ARG A 49 7.45 3.23 -11.38
C ARG A 49 8.94 2.95 -11.18
N CYS A 50 9.37 2.62 -9.97
CA CYS A 50 10.78 2.36 -9.66
C CYS A 50 11.11 0.88 -9.37
N SER A 51 10.14 -0.02 -9.51
CA SER A 51 10.29 -1.44 -9.19
C SER A 51 9.48 -2.33 -10.14
N ARG A 52 10.18 -3.13 -10.94
CA ARG A 52 9.56 -4.10 -11.86
C ARG A 52 8.69 -5.14 -11.14
N ALA A 53 8.98 -5.40 -9.87
CA ALA A 53 8.23 -6.30 -9.02
C ALA A 53 6.78 -5.87 -8.74
N ILE A 54 6.51 -4.56 -8.77
CA ILE A 54 5.19 -3.99 -8.48
C ILE A 54 4.61 -3.33 -9.75
N GLY A 55 5.41 -3.25 -10.84
CA GLY A 55 5.00 -2.73 -12.14
C GLY A 55 3.80 -3.43 -12.79
N TRP A 56 3.45 -4.64 -12.35
CA TRP A 56 2.27 -5.37 -12.84
C TRP A 56 0.96 -4.92 -12.17
N VAL A 57 1.02 -4.18 -11.06
CA VAL A 57 -0.18 -3.71 -10.36
C VAL A 57 -0.85 -2.62 -11.19
N PRO A 58 -2.07 -2.83 -11.70
CA PRO A 58 -2.76 -1.83 -12.50
C PRO A 58 -3.18 -0.64 -11.63
N PRO A 59 -3.43 0.55 -12.20
CA PRO A 59 -4.03 1.65 -11.46
C PRO A 59 -5.48 1.33 -11.04
N PRO A 60 -5.96 1.85 -9.90
CA PRO A 60 -7.32 1.65 -9.44
C PRO A 60 -8.32 2.44 -10.28
N PRO A 61 -9.52 1.89 -10.52
CA PRO A 61 -10.56 2.57 -11.27
C PRO A 61 -10.99 3.85 -10.54
N GLY A 62 -10.97 5.00 -11.24
CA GLY A 62 -11.33 6.29 -10.65
C GLY A 62 -10.23 6.95 -9.80
N GLY A 63 -9.01 6.43 -9.85
CA GLY A 63 -7.82 7.07 -9.27
C GLY A 63 -7.75 7.05 -7.75
N ARG A 64 -8.53 6.17 -7.09
CA ARG A 64 -8.48 5.91 -5.63
C ARG A 64 -8.49 4.43 -5.36
N ALA A 65 -7.55 3.97 -4.54
CA ALA A 65 -7.48 2.56 -4.17
C ALA A 65 -8.38 2.28 -2.96
N THR A 66 -9.39 1.44 -3.13
CA THR A 66 -10.23 0.95 -2.01
C THR A 66 -9.62 -0.30 -1.38
N ILE A 67 -10.01 -0.61 -0.15
CA ILE A 67 -9.53 -1.82 0.55
C ILE A 67 -9.81 -3.07 -0.30
N SER A 68 -11.05 -3.23 -0.78
CA SER A 68 -11.41 -4.40 -1.58
C SER A 68 -10.69 -4.44 -2.93
N TRP A 69 -10.39 -3.30 -3.55
CA TRP A 69 -9.60 -3.28 -4.79
C TRP A 69 -8.17 -3.78 -4.54
N ILE A 70 -7.54 -3.29 -3.47
CA ILE A 70 -6.21 -3.72 -3.02
C ILE A 70 -6.23 -5.23 -2.78
N VAL A 71 -7.17 -5.73 -1.99
CA VAL A 71 -7.26 -7.15 -1.65
C VAL A 71 -7.51 -8.00 -2.90
N MET A 72 -8.41 -7.59 -3.80
CA MET A 72 -8.66 -8.32 -5.04
C MET A 72 -7.45 -8.35 -5.99
N LYS A 73 -6.66 -7.27 -6.05
CA LYS A 73 -5.50 -7.20 -6.96
C LYS A 73 -4.25 -7.82 -6.38
N LEU A 74 -4.04 -7.71 -5.08
CA LEU A 74 -2.87 -8.23 -4.37
C LEU A 74 -3.06 -9.69 -3.93
N GLY A 75 -4.31 -10.11 -3.73
CA GLY A 75 -4.75 -11.40 -3.17
C GLY A 75 -4.43 -12.64 -3.98
N ASN A 76 -3.74 -12.53 -5.12
CA ASN A 76 -3.32 -13.68 -5.93
C ASN A 76 -1.81 -13.79 -6.18
N GLY A 77 -0.94 -13.00 -5.53
CA GLY A 77 0.50 -13.21 -5.72
C GLY A 77 1.46 -12.09 -5.35
N MET A 78 1.07 -11.13 -4.51
CA MET A 78 1.77 -9.85 -4.35
C MET A 78 3.29 -9.94 -4.14
N PHE A 79 3.79 -10.91 -3.39
CA PHE A 79 5.22 -10.96 -3.05
C PHE A 79 5.91 -12.30 -3.30
N ASN A 80 5.18 -13.37 -3.64
CA ASN A 80 5.82 -14.69 -3.72
C ASN A 80 6.68 -14.85 -4.98
N HIS A 81 6.44 -14.05 -6.01
CA HIS A 81 7.17 -14.13 -7.28
C HIS A 81 8.22 -13.03 -7.49
N TYR A 82 8.15 -11.93 -6.74
CA TYR A 82 8.87 -10.71 -7.11
C TYR A 82 9.91 -10.21 -6.10
N LYS A 83 10.14 -10.93 -4.99
CA LYS A 83 11.18 -10.61 -3.99
C LYS A 83 12.57 -10.36 -4.59
N SER A 84 12.90 -11.00 -5.71
CA SER A 84 14.22 -10.88 -6.38
C SER A 84 14.35 -9.65 -7.30
N GLN A 85 13.25 -8.98 -7.65
CA GLN A 85 13.24 -7.86 -8.60
C GLN A 85 12.79 -6.52 -7.99
N THR A 86 12.45 -6.51 -6.71
CA THR A 86 12.06 -5.29 -6.02
C THR A 86 13.30 -4.52 -5.56
N SER A 87 13.48 -3.29 -6.04
CA SER A 87 14.56 -2.43 -5.57
C SER A 87 14.29 -1.96 -4.14
N LEU A 88 15.09 -2.44 -3.19
CA LEU A 88 14.98 -2.12 -1.76
C LEU A 88 15.12 -0.61 -1.49
N SER A 89 15.94 0.09 -2.28
CA SER A 89 16.08 1.55 -2.26
C SER A 89 14.82 2.28 -2.71
N CYS A 90 14.12 1.79 -3.75
CA CYS A 90 12.85 2.33 -4.22
C CYS A 90 11.76 2.19 -3.15
N ALA A 91 11.62 0.99 -2.57
CA ALA A 91 10.65 0.76 -1.50
C ALA A 91 10.92 1.67 -0.29
N ARG A 92 12.18 1.83 0.13
CA ARG A 92 12.56 2.77 1.19
C ARG A 92 12.24 4.22 0.85
N ALA A 93 12.49 4.66 -0.38
CA ALA A 93 12.18 6.02 -0.80
C ALA A 93 10.67 6.30 -0.76
N VAL A 94 9.85 5.35 -1.23
CA VAL A 94 8.38 5.44 -1.14
C VAL A 94 7.91 5.50 0.31
N ILE A 95 8.44 4.63 1.19
CA ILE A 95 8.11 4.66 2.62
C ILE A 95 8.52 5.99 3.27
N ALA A 96 9.70 6.51 2.95
CA ALA A 96 10.17 7.79 3.48
C ALA A 96 9.27 8.95 3.04
N LYS A 97 8.75 8.91 1.81
CA LYS A 97 7.88 9.94 1.26
C LYS A 97 6.45 9.87 1.81
N TRP A 98 5.88 8.68 1.92
CA TRP A 98 4.45 8.50 2.23
C TRP A 98 4.16 7.96 3.63
N GLY A 99 5.15 7.48 4.37
CA GLY A 99 4.96 6.83 5.67
C GLY A 99 4.27 7.73 6.70
N THR A 100 4.56 9.03 6.69
CA THR A 100 3.88 10.01 7.54
C THR A 100 2.40 10.13 7.18
N GLN A 101 2.07 10.21 5.89
CA GLN A 101 0.68 10.30 5.43
C GLN A 101 -0.09 9.01 5.72
N LEU A 102 0.55 7.84 5.55
CA LEU A 102 -0.03 6.54 5.88
C LEU A 102 -0.36 6.46 7.38
N ARG A 103 0.53 6.97 8.24
CA ARG A 103 0.32 7.05 9.68
C ARG A 103 -0.85 7.99 10.02
N LEU A 104 -0.91 9.18 9.42
CA LEU A 104 -2.00 10.13 9.63
C LEU A 104 -3.35 9.55 9.18
N ALA A 105 -3.38 8.90 8.01
CA ALA A 105 -4.55 8.19 7.50
C ALA A 105 -5.01 7.08 8.46
N SER A 106 -4.07 6.32 9.04
CA SER A 106 -4.39 5.27 10.03
C SER A 106 -4.94 5.82 11.35
N MET A 107 -4.69 7.10 11.66
CA MET A 107 -5.24 7.77 12.84
C MET A 107 -6.62 8.39 12.57
N GLY A 108 -7.16 8.25 11.36
CA GLY A 108 -8.39 8.93 10.94
C GLY A 108 -8.21 10.44 10.72
N VAL A 109 -6.98 10.93 10.82
CA VAL A 109 -6.60 12.32 10.52
C VAL A 109 -6.19 12.35 9.06
N ALA A 110 -7.15 12.24 8.15
CA ALA A 110 -6.85 12.19 6.73
C ALA A 110 -6.23 13.52 6.26
N CYS A 111 -4.91 13.55 6.04
CA CYS A 111 -4.27 14.60 5.26
C CYS A 111 -4.58 14.30 3.78
N GLN A 112 -5.48 15.07 3.17
CA GLN A 112 -5.97 14.89 1.80
C GLN A 112 -4.92 15.21 0.70
N GLU A 113 -3.65 14.88 0.92
CA GLU A 113 -2.57 15.10 -0.04
C GLU A 113 -2.28 13.89 -0.94
N ALA A 114 -2.95 12.75 -0.75
CA ALA A 114 -3.01 11.68 -1.76
C ALA A 114 -3.92 12.11 -2.92
N ARG A 115 -3.57 13.21 -3.59
CA ARG A 115 -4.30 13.67 -4.78
C ARG A 115 -4.04 12.70 -5.92
N ALA A 116 -5.11 11.98 -6.24
CA ALA A 116 -5.49 11.35 -7.50
C ALA A 116 -4.33 10.81 -8.35
N TRP A 117 -4.35 9.50 -8.55
CA TRP A 117 -3.56 8.84 -9.57
C TRP A 117 -3.90 9.47 -10.93
N ALA A 118 -3.02 10.35 -11.42
CA ALA A 118 -3.06 10.97 -12.74
C ALA A 118 -2.13 10.22 -13.69
#